data_AF-A0A9Q1EYA3-F1
#
_entry.id   AF-A0A9Q1EYA3-F1
#
_cell.length_a   1.000
_cell.length_b   1.000
_cell.length_c   1.000
_cell.angle_alpha   90.00
_cell.angle_beta   90.00
_cell.angle_gamma   90.00
#
_symmetry.space_group_name_H-M   'P 1'
#
loop_
_entity.id
_entity.type
_entity.pdbx_description
1 polymer ?
#
loop_
_entity_poly.entity_id
_entity_poly.type
_entity_poly.pdbx_seq_one_letter_code
_entity_poly.pdbx_strand_id
1 'polypeptide(L)'
;MKQVLPAQQLSRAVIASMKCNFAGAESLKDKQRENKRQEPLGLNSRKMSLATSAFLARRAFSAAAGGHGSHEGGGKTWKILSFVVALPGVAVCMANAWLKMQHHSHDTPEFTPYPHLRIRTKPFPWGDGDHSLFHNSHTNALPTGYEGDHH
;
A
#
# COMPACT_ATOMS: atom_id res chain seq x y z
N MET A 1 -37.00 0.58 -8.10
CA MET A 1 -35.90 -0.40 -7.92
C MET A 1 -34.60 0.21 -8.42
N LYS A 2 -33.77 0.77 -7.52
CA LYS A 2 -32.41 1.22 -7.88
C LYS A 2 -31.45 0.12 -7.44
N GLN A 3 -30.87 -0.56 -8.42
CA GLN A 3 -29.84 -1.59 -8.26
C GLN A 3 -28.63 -0.96 -7.55
N VAL A 4 -28.43 -1.28 -6.27
CA VAL A 4 -27.22 -0.89 -5.53
C VAL A 4 -26.15 -1.92 -5.88
N LEU A 5 -25.18 -1.54 -6.71
CA LEU A 5 -24.04 -2.41 -7.04
C LEU A 5 -23.20 -2.69 -5.77
N PRO A 6 -22.79 -3.94 -5.53
CA PRO A 6 -22.02 -4.31 -4.34
C PRO A 6 -20.63 -3.67 -4.38
N ALA A 7 -20.20 -3.07 -3.26
CA ALA A 7 -18.91 -2.37 -3.08
C ALA A 7 -17.66 -3.14 -3.56
N GLN A 8 -17.77 -4.48 -3.68
CA GLN A 8 -16.76 -5.37 -4.25
C GLN A 8 -16.45 -5.07 -5.74
N GLN A 9 -17.43 -4.64 -6.54
CA GLN A 9 -17.21 -4.34 -7.96
C GLN A 9 -16.41 -3.05 -8.18
N LEU A 10 -16.63 -2.04 -7.33
CA LEU A 10 -15.91 -0.76 -7.40
C LEU A 10 -14.43 -0.94 -7.01
N SER A 11 -14.14 -1.75 -5.98
CA SER A 11 -12.75 -2.06 -5.57
C SER A 11 -11.98 -2.82 -6.67
N ARG A 12 -12.61 -3.82 -7.29
CA ARG A 12 -11.99 -4.57 -8.41
C ARG A 12 -11.77 -3.69 -9.63
N ALA A 13 -12.71 -2.79 -9.95
CA ALA A 13 -12.58 -1.86 -11.06
C ALA A 13 -11.43 -0.85 -10.84
N VAL A 14 -11.25 -0.33 -9.63
CA VAL A 14 -10.13 0.57 -9.30
C VAL A 14 -8.79 -0.16 -9.38
N ILE A 15 -8.68 -1.36 -8.82
CA ILE A 15 -7.45 -2.17 -8.88
C ILE A 15 -7.13 -2.59 -10.32
N ALA A 16 -8.13 -2.99 -11.11
CA ALA A 16 -7.96 -3.31 -12.53
C ALA A 16 -7.52 -2.08 -13.34
N SER A 17 -8.10 -0.91 -13.07
CA SER A 17 -7.73 0.35 -13.71
C SER A 17 -6.27 0.74 -13.38
N MET A 18 -5.82 0.55 -12.15
CA MET A 18 -4.42 0.77 -11.77
C MET A 18 -3.45 -0.20 -12.48
N LYS A 19 -3.83 -1.48 -12.64
CA LYS A 19 -3.02 -2.47 -13.38
C LYS A 19 -2.93 -2.15 -14.88
N CYS A 20 -4.03 -1.76 -15.51
CA CYS A 20 -4.02 -1.34 -16.93
C CYS A 20 -3.15 -0.11 -17.16
N ASN A 21 -3.16 0.87 -16.24
CA ASN A 21 -2.28 2.03 -16.32
C ASN A 21 -0.79 1.66 -16.20
N PHE A 22 -0.46 0.64 -15.40
CA PHE A 22 0.92 0.16 -15.26
C PHE A 22 1.41 -0.60 -16.50
N ALA A 23 0.59 -1.47 -17.09
CA ALA A 23 0.90 -2.16 -18.35
C ALA A 23 1.05 -1.16 -19.53
N GLY A 24 0.23 -0.10 -19.56
CA GLY A 24 0.39 0.99 -20.53
C GLY A 24 1.72 1.74 -20.38
N ALA A 25 2.24 1.88 -19.15
CA ALA A 25 3.52 2.53 -18.90
C ALA A 25 4.74 1.72 -19.36
N GLU A 26 4.66 0.39 -19.36
CA GLU A 26 5.72 -0.47 -19.91
C GLU A 26 5.72 -0.47 -21.45
N SER A 27 4.54 -0.59 -22.07
CA SER A 27 4.40 -0.51 -23.53
C SER A 27 4.88 0.84 -24.10
N LEU A 28 4.72 1.93 -23.34
CA LEU A 28 5.26 3.25 -23.71
C LEU A 28 6.79 3.34 -23.59
N LYS A 29 7.41 2.64 -22.64
CA LYS A 29 8.89 2.54 -22.58
C LYS A 29 9.44 1.77 -23.76
N ASP A 30 8.75 0.71 -24.19
CA ASP A 30 9.17 -0.09 -25.34
C ASP A 30 9.02 0.69 -26.65
N LYS A 31 7.96 1.48 -26.80
CA LYS A 31 7.76 2.33 -27.98
C LYS A 31 8.76 3.49 -28.06
N GLN A 32 9.21 4.02 -26.92
CA GLN A 32 10.31 4.99 -26.87
C GLN A 32 11.67 4.35 -27.16
N ARG A 33 11.89 3.09 -26.75
CA ARG A 33 13.14 2.35 -27.03
C ARG A 33 13.23 1.92 -28.49
N GLU A 34 12.11 1.64 -29.13
CA GLU A 34 12.03 1.31 -30.57
C GLU A 34 12.22 2.55 -31.46
N ASN A 35 11.65 3.71 -31.08
CA ASN A 35 11.85 4.98 -31.79
C ASN A 35 13.33 5.44 -31.76
N LYS A 36 14.11 5.06 -30.73
CA LYS A 36 15.55 5.34 -30.64
C LYS A 36 16.42 4.50 -31.60
N ARG A 37 15.86 3.49 -32.28
CA ARG A 37 16.57 2.68 -33.30
C ARG A 37 16.30 3.09 -34.74
N GLN A 38 15.37 4.01 -35.00
CA GLN A 38 15.10 4.52 -36.34
C GLN A 38 15.91 5.81 -36.56
N GLU A 39 17.12 5.67 -37.12
CA GLU A 39 17.81 6.73 -37.86
C GLU A 39 17.40 6.60 -39.34
N PRO A 40 16.57 7.49 -39.91
CA PRO A 40 16.41 7.58 -41.34
C PRO A 40 17.29 8.69 -41.92
N LEU A 41 18.06 8.31 -42.95
CA LEU A 41 18.70 9.23 -43.89
C LEU A 41 17.65 10.19 -44.48
N GLY A 42 17.79 11.49 -44.17
CA GLY A 42 17.33 12.59 -45.03
C GLY A 42 15.92 13.14 -44.82
N LEU A 43 15.86 14.48 -44.87
CA LEU A 43 14.72 15.37 -45.13
C LEU A 43 14.00 16.04 -43.93
N ASN A 44 14.59 17.15 -43.52
CA ASN A 44 14.01 18.39 -43.01
C ASN A 44 12.50 18.64 -43.24
N SER A 45 11.70 18.69 -42.16
CA SER A 45 10.72 19.77 -41.96
C SER A 45 10.24 19.86 -40.50
N ARG A 46 9.74 21.04 -40.18
CA ARG A 46 9.52 21.65 -38.86
C ARG A 46 8.26 21.14 -38.15
N LYS A 47 8.42 20.96 -36.82
CA LYS A 47 7.51 21.35 -35.71
C LYS A 47 6.08 20.78 -35.71
N MET A 48 5.68 20.12 -34.62
CA MET A 48 5.06 20.78 -33.45
C MET A 48 4.61 19.71 -32.43
N SER A 49 4.87 20.06 -31.18
CA SER A 49 4.54 19.37 -29.95
C SER A 49 3.02 19.17 -29.75
N LEU A 50 2.63 17.95 -29.36
CA LEU A 50 1.36 17.72 -28.67
C LEU A 50 1.59 16.80 -27.45
N ALA A 51 2.24 17.33 -26.41
CA ALA A 51 2.34 16.69 -25.11
C ALA A 51 2.25 17.74 -23.99
N THR A 52 1.12 18.46 -23.91
CA THR A 52 0.94 19.58 -22.99
C THR A 52 0.07 19.27 -21.77
N SER A 53 -0.19 18.00 -21.41
CA SER A 53 -1.04 17.67 -20.25
C SER A 53 -0.35 16.90 -19.11
N ALA A 54 0.71 16.13 -19.38
CA ALA A 54 1.36 15.31 -18.34
C ALA A 54 2.53 15.99 -17.61
N PHE A 55 3.07 17.10 -18.15
CA PHE A 55 4.23 17.79 -17.57
C PHE A 55 3.88 18.85 -16.52
N LEU A 56 2.62 19.28 -16.44
CA LEU A 56 2.20 20.30 -15.47
C LEU A 56 2.05 19.75 -14.04
N ALA A 57 1.72 18.46 -13.87
CA ALA A 57 1.64 17.84 -12.55
C ALA A 57 3.02 17.58 -11.91
N ARG A 58 4.10 17.54 -12.72
CA ARG A 58 5.45 17.18 -12.23
C ARG A 58 6.25 18.37 -11.68
N ARG A 59 5.81 19.61 -11.92
CA ARG A 59 6.53 20.83 -11.47
C ARG A 59 6.08 21.35 -10.10
N ALA A 60 4.99 20.84 -9.54
CA ALA A 60 4.48 21.31 -8.24
C ALA A 60 5.30 20.78 -7.04
N PHE A 61 6.08 19.70 -7.20
CA PHE A 61 6.83 19.09 -6.09
C PHE A 61 8.33 19.45 -6.05
N SER A 62 8.92 19.90 -7.16
CA SER A 62 10.37 20.23 -7.21
C SER A 62 10.73 21.59 -6.61
N ALA A 63 9.77 22.46 -6.31
CA ALA A 63 10.05 23.79 -5.75
C ALA A 63 10.57 23.75 -4.30
N ALA A 64 10.48 22.61 -3.61
CA ALA A 64 10.97 22.46 -2.24
C ALA A 64 12.41 21.94 -2.12
N ALA A 65 13.03 21.48 -3.22
CA ALA A 65 14.33 20.81 -3.17
C ALA A 65 15.55 21.74 -3.38
N GLY A 66 15.32 23.02 -3.69
CA GLY A 66 16.39 23.98 -4.02
C GLY A 66 16.34 25.21 -3.13
N GLY A 67 16.97 25.15 -1.95
CA GLY A 67 17.07 26.31 -1.07
C GLY A 67 17.85 26.02 0.22
N HIS A 68 19.15 25.78 0.12
CA HIS A 68 20.03 25.98 1.26
C HIS A 68 20.08 27.48 1.57
N GLY A 69 19.52 27.91 2.70
CA GLY A 69 19.71 29.28 3.18
C GLY A 69 18.52 29.90 3.91
N SER A 70 18.24 29.43 5.12
CA SER A 70 17.82 30.24 6.28
C SER A 70 17.04 29.35 7.24
N HIS A 71 17.41 29.41 8.51
CA HIS A 71 16.80 28.70 9.63
C HIS A 71 15.33 29.11 9.89
N GLU A 72 14.76 30.00 9.06
CA GLU A 72 13.38 30.54 9.18
C GLU A 72 12.37 29.90 8.22
N GLY A 73 12.81 29.14 7.21
CA GLY A 73 11.93 28.52 6.20
C GLY A 73 11.51 27.08 6.50
N GLY A 74 12.35 26.34 7.24
CA GLY A 74 12.16 24.90 7.50
C GLY A 74 10.84 24.59 8.18
N GLY A 75 10.51 25.27 9.28
CA GLY A 75 9.31 24.98 10.06
C GLY A 75 8.00 25.09 9.26
N LYS A 76 7.92 26.01 8.29
CA LYS A 76 6.75 26.14 7.41
C LYS A 76 6.68 25.01 6.40
N THR A 77 7.80 24.61 5.80
CA THR A 77 7.85 23.46 4.87
C THR A 77 7.47 22.14 5.54
N TRP A 78 8.00 21.87 6.74
CA TRP A 78 7.65 20.67 7.52
C TRP A 78 6.19 20.68 7.97
N LYS A 79 5.65 21.84 8.33
CA LYS A 79 4.21 21.97 8.66
C LYS A 79 3.34 21.62 7.44
N ILE A 80 3.64 22.18 6.27
CA ILE A 80 2.90 21.89 5.04
C ILE A 80 3.01 20.40 4.70
N LEU A 81 4.21 19.82 4.75
CA LEU A 81 4.43 18.41 4.44
C LEU A 81 3.63 17.49 5.39
N SER A 82 3.60 17.79 6.69
CA SER A 82 2.83 17.02 7.65
C SER A 82 1.32 17.07 7.37
N PHE A 83 0.76 18.25 7.12
CA PHE A 83 -0.70 18.40 6.93
C PHE A 83 -1.19 17.99 5.54
N VAL A 84 -0.38 18.18 4.50
CA VAL A 84 -0.79 17.94 3.10
C VAL A 84 -0.38 16.56 2.61
N VAL A 85 0.66 15.95 3.20
CA VAL A 85 1.18 14.65 2.73
C VAL A 85 1.09 13.59 3.83
N ALA A 86 1.68 13.83 5.00
CA ALA A 86 1.76 12.79 6.03
C ALA A 86 0.38 12.39 6.57
N LEU A 87 -0.44 13.35 6.99
CA LEU A 87 -1.78 13.05 7.53
C LEU A 87 -2.72 12.41 6.49
N PRO A 88 -2.82 12.91 5.24
CA PRO A 88 -3.60 12.22 4.22
C PRO A 88 -3.05 10.84 3.89
N GLY A 89 -1.72 10.68 3.87
CA GLY A 89 -1.08 9.38 3.66
C GLY A 89 -1.44 8.36 4.74
N VAL A 90 -1.36 8.74 6.01
CA VAL A 90 -1.78 7.90 7.14
C VAL A 90 -3.28 7.59 7.07
N ALA A 91 -4.11 8.56 6.72
CA ALA A 91 -5.56 8.34 6.58
C ALA A 91 -5.89 7.29 5.51
N VAL A 92 -5.21 7.34 4.35
CA VAL A 92 -5.37 6.34 3.29
C VAL A 92 -4.90 4.96 3.76
N CYS A 93 -3.75 4.87 4.43
CA CYS A 93 -3.25 3.61 4.99
C CYS A 93 -4.21 3.03 6.04
N MET A 94 -4.74 3.87 6.92
CA MET A 94 -5.71 3.49 7.94
C MET A 94 -7.01 2.98 7.30
N ALA A 95 -7.54 3.67 6.30
CA ALA A 95 -8.73 3.23 5.56
C ALA A 95 -8.50 1.88 4.87
N ASN A 96 -7.31 1.66 4.28
CA ASN A 96 -6.97 0.38 3.67
C ASN A 96 -6.94 -0.76 4.70
N ALA A 97 -6.25 -0.54 5.83
CA ALA A 97 -6.20 -1.52 6.92
C ALA A 97 -7.61 -1.82 7.46
N TRP A 98 -8.42 -0.78 7.69
CA TRP A 98 -9.78 -0.92 8.20
C TRP A 98 -10.69 -1.71 7.25
N LEU A 99 -10.63 -1.44 5.94
CA LEU A 99 -11.36 -2.23 4.93
C LEU A 99 -10.89 -3.68 4.88
N LYS A 100 -9.58 -3.93 4.99
CA LYS A 100 -9.05 -5.29 5.06
C LYS A 100 -9.53 -6.03 6.31
N MET A 101 -9.60 -5.36 7.45
CA MET A 101 -10.12 -5.94 8.69
C MET A 101 -11.59 -6.37 8.57
N GLN A 102 -12.45 -5.58 7.92
CA GLN A 102 -13.86 -5.96 7.70
C GLN A 102 -14.04 -7.15 6.75
N HIS A 103 -13.12 -7.33 5.81
CA HIS A 103 -13.19 -8.36 4.79
C HIS A 103 -12.35 -9.60 5.11
N HIS A 104 -11.63 -9.62 6.23
CA HIS A 104 -10.96 -10.82 6.71
C HIS A 104 -11.91 -11.52 7.67
N SER A 105 -12.45 -12.66 7.24
CA SER A 105 -13.13 -13.56 8.16
C SER A 105 -12.11 -13.99 9.20
N HIS A 106 -12.43 -13.78 10.48
CA HIS A 106 -11.60 -14.21 11.60
C HIS A 106 -11.78 -15.71 11.86
N ASP A 107 -11.71 -16.51 10.80
CA ASP A 107 -11.83 -17.96 10.91
C ASP A 107 -10.55 -18.45 11.58
N THR A 108 -10.70 -19.08 12.75
CA THR A 108 -9.59 -19.66 13.48
C THR A 108 -9.07 -20.85 12.67
N PRO A 109 -7.78 -20.86 12.29
CA PRO A 109 -7.25 -22.00 11.55
C PRO A 109 -7.34 -23.25 12.42
N GLU A 110 -7.57 -24.40 11.79
CA GLU A 110 -7.56 -25.68 12.48
C GLU A 110 -6.23 -25.87 13.24
N PHE A 111 -6.32 -26.35 14.49
CA PHE A 111 -5.15 -26.56 15.32
C PHE A 111 -4.30 -27.72 14.79
N THR A 112 -3.10 -27.40 14.30
CA THR A 112 -2.07 -28.40 13.99
C THR A 112 -0.91 -28.25 14.98
N PRO A 113 -0.58 -29.30 15.78
CA PRO A 113 0.49 -29.24 16.77
C PRO A 113 1.86 -29.39 16.11
N TYR A 114 2.35 -28.30 15.51
CA TYR A 114 3.69 -28.27 14.95
C TYR A 114 4.76 -28.30 16.06
N PRO A 115 5.79 -29.16 15.96
CA PRO A 115 6.79 -29.33 17.03
C PRO A 115 7.69 -28.10 17.23
N HIS A 116 7.73 -27.19 16.27
CA HIS A 116 8.52 -25.96 16.33
C HIS A 116 7.72 -24.73 16.81
N LEU A 117 6.40 -24.85 16.95
CA LEU A 117 5.54 -23.77 17.46
C LEU A 117 5.22 -24.04 18.92
N ARG A 118 4.95 -22.97 19.69
CA ARG A 118 4.45 -23.06 21.08
C ARG A 118 5.38 -23.86 22.02
N ILE A 119 6.69 -23.87 21.74
CA ILE A 119 7.70 -24.54 22.56
C ILE A 119 7.72 -23.93 23.96
N ARG A 120 7.54 -24.77 24.99
CA ARG A 120 7.65 -24.39 26.40
C ARG A 120 8.76 -25.20 27.07
N THR A 121 9.95 -24.61 27.20
CA THR A 121 11.06 -25.23 27.93
C THR A 121 11.06 -24.88 29.42
N LYS A 122 10.47 -23.74 29.79
CA LYS A 122 10.28 -23.27 31.15
C LYS A 122 8.94 -22.53 31.23
N PRO A 123 8.18 -22.65 32.33
CA PRO A 123 6.96 -21.87 32.53
C PRO A 123 7.26 -20.37 32.60
N PHE A 124 6.32 -19.56 32.13
CA PHE A 124 6.39 -18.10 32.28
C PHE A 124 6.30 -17.68 33.76
N PRO A 125 6.93 -16.56 34.16
CA PRO A 125 6.92 -16.09 35.54
C PRO A 125 5.61 -15.37 35.95
N TRP A 126 4.48 -15.66 35.30
CA TRP A 126 3.17 -15.09 35.61
C TRP A 126 2.05 -16.10 35.29
N GLY A 127 0.86 -15.86 35.83
CA GLY A 127 -0.32 -16.67 35.57
C GLY A 127 -0.11 -18.14 35.91
N ASP A 128 -0.47 -19.02 34.98
CA ASP A 128 -0.31 -20.47 35.05
C ASP A 128 1.02 -20.98 34.45
N GLY A 129 1.85 -20.07 33.92
CA GLY A 129 3.09 -20.40 33.23
C GLY A 129 2.92 -20.82 31.76
N ASP A 130 1.71 -21.09 31.31
CA ASP A 130 1.39 -21.56 29.96
C ASP A 130 0.76 -20.48 29.07
N HIS A 131 0.25 -19.39 29.63
CA HIS A 131 -0.29 -18.27 28.86
C HIS A 131 0.75 -17.18 28.60
N SER A 132 0.89 -16.75 27.34
CA SER A 132 1.76 -15.62 26.99
C SER A 132 1.22 -14.30 27.58
N LEU A 133 2.08 -13.28 27.70
CA LEU A 133 1.69 -11.98 28.26
C LEU A 133 0.50 -11.33 27.51
N PHE A 134 0.43 -11.51 26.20
CA PHE A 134 -0.66 -11.03 25.34
C PHE A 134 -1.43 -12.22 24.76
N HIS A 135 -1.88 -13.12 25.64
CA HIS A 135 -2.71 -14.25 25.24
C HIS A 135 -4.09 -13.81 24.76
N ASN A 136 -4.59 -14.47 23.73
CA ASN A 136 -5.93 -14.26 23.19
C ASN A 136 -6.53 -15.65 22.93
N SER A 137 -7.51 -16.05 23.74
CA SER A 137 -8.11 -17.40 23.69
C SER A 137 -8.71 -17.76 22.33
N HIS A 138 -9.10 -16.76 21.53
CA HIS A 138 -9.66 -16.96 20.20
C HIS A 138 -8.59 -17.24 19.14
N THR A 139 -7.41 -16.62 19.21
CA THR A 139 -6.41 -16.69 18.12
C THR A 139 -5.11 -17.39 18.49
N ASN A 140 -4.80 -17.50 19.77
CA ASN A 140 -3.56 -18.09 20.27
C ASN A 140 -3.83 -19.44 20.93
N ALA A 141 -3.60 -20.53 20.18
CA ALA A 141 -3.66 -21.88 20.75
C ALA A 141 -2.51 -22.16 21.71
N LEU A 142 -2.79 -22.89 22.77
CA LEU A 142 -1.83 -23.54 23.66
C LEU A 142 -1.15 -24.74 22.98
N PRO A 143 -0.11 -25.33 23.59
CA PRO A 143 0.46 -26.60 23.12
C PRO A 143 -0.58 -27.73 23.00
N THR A 144 -1.69 -27.65 23.75
CA THR A 144 -2.78 -28.62 23.78
C THR A 144 -3.93 -28.31 22.81
N GLY A 145 -4.03 -27.08 22.27
CA GLY A 145 -5.14 -26.67 21.41
C GLY A 145 -5.64 -25.25 21.66
N TYR A 146 -6.70 -24.85 20.97
CA TYR A 146 -7.44 -23.62 21.28
C TYR A 146 -8.29 -23.80 22.54
N GLU A 147 -8.46 -22.73 23.32
CA GLU A 147 -9.23 -22.74 24.57
C GLU A 147 -10.72 -22.42 24.39
N GLY A 148 -11.08 -21.73 23.30
CA GLY A 148 -12.46 -21.32 23.03
C GLY A 148 -13.31 -22.43 22.41
N ASP A 149 -14.62 -22.35 22.62
CA ASP A 149 -15.59 -23.22 21.95
C ASP A 149 -15.42 -23.10 20.43
N HIS A 150 -15.31 -24.27 19.78
CA HIS A 150 -15.42 -24.41 18.34
C HIS A 150 -16.78 -23.84 17.89
N HIS A 151 -16.78 -22.63 17.34
CA HIS A 151 -17.91 -22.09 16.58
C HIS A 151 -17.90 -22.65 15.16
#